data_AF-A0A2N3D0F0-F1
#
_entry.id   AF-A0A2N3D0F0-F1
#
_cell.length_a   1.000
_cell.length_b   1.000
_cell.length_c   1.000
_cell.angle_alpha   90.00
_cell.angle_beta   90.00
_cell.angle_gamma   90.00
#
_symmetry.space_group_name_H-M   'P 1'
#
loop_
_entity.id
_entity.type
_entity.pdbx_description
1 polymer ?
#
loop_
_entity_poly.entity_id
_entity_poly.type
_entity_poly.pdbx_seq_one_letter_code
_entity_poly.pdbx_strand_id
1 'polypeptide(L)'
;AERAALERELAAARERLAAAQAEGRGWKSRAGEAARRIGEMDKRAVELAEAQAALADKPAALDAAVAEAERASESLRGESSAAQLAEQGAERAVRATEADVRAAGDALGEAREARAGAVARLENHELRRVEMGRLSGERFECPAPVLPERVGFDAAQVLDPAQESAAHDRLIAERERIGPVNLVAESELAELTEAAQNNARERDELIQAVHRLRGSIGTLNREGRQRLLAAFEAVDRHFRRLFTTLFNGGQAHLELIDSDDPLEAGLEIMAQPPGKKLQSLTLLSGGEQALTAVALIFALFLTNPAPICVLDEVDAPLDDANIERFCDLLDAMSAETATRYLIVTHNAATMSRMHRLFGVTMVERGVSRLVSVDLGGAESLLAAE
;
A
#
# COMPACT_ATOMS: atom_id res chain seq x y z
N ALA A 1 78.69 -164.24 -97.96
CA ALA A 1 78.90 -162.84 -98.41
C ALA A 1 77.65 -162.24 -99.07
N GLU A 2 76.91 -162.97 -99.91
CA GLU A 2 75.80 -162.41 -100.70
C GLU A 2 74.54 -161.98 -99.92
N ARG A 3 74.17 -162.66 -98.82
CA ARG A 3 72.94 -162.34 -98.07
C ARG A 3 72.97 -160.95 -97.40
N ALA A 4 74.15 -160.46 -97.02
CA ALA A 4 74.32 -159.17 -96.35
C ALA A 4 74.29 -157.95 -97.31
N ALA A 5 74.29 -158.18 -98.63
CA ALA A 5 74.15 -157.11 -99.63
C ALA A 5 72.66 -156.82 -99.92
N LEU A 6 71.84 -157.87 -100.07
CA LEU A 6 70.41 -157.76 -100.36
C LEU A 6 69.61 -157.11 -99.21
N GLU A 7 69.96 -157.36 -97.94
CA GLU A 7 69.29 -156.70 -96.80
C GLU A 7 69.56 -155.19 -96.75
N ARG A 8 70.74 -154.74 -97.21
CA ARG A 8 71.06 -153.31 -97.28
C ARG A 8 70.28 -152.59 -98.39
N GLU A 9 70.07 -153.22 -99.54
CA GLU A 9 69.28 -152.61 -100.62
C GLU A 9 67.80 -152.48 -100.25
N LEU A 10 67.22 -153.47 -99.55
CA LEU A 10 65.82 -153.44 -99.16
C LEU A 10 65.53 -152.40 -98.07
N ALA A 11 66.49 -152.18 -97.16
CA ALA A 11 66.44 -151.07 -96.20
C ALA A 11 66.49 -149.70 -96.91
N ALA A 12 67.41 -149.52 -97.87
CA ALA A 12 67.54 -148.27 -98.62
C ALA A 12 66.32 -147.94 -99.50
N ALA A 13 65.61 -148.96 -100.01
CA ALA A 13 64.38 -148.77 -100.78
C ALA A 13 63.19 -148.35 -99.90
N ARG A 14 63.05 -148.95 -98.70
CA ARG A 14 62.00 -148.57 -97.73
C ARG A 14 62.19 -147.14 -97.21
N GLU A 15 63.43 -146.73 -96.98
CA GLU A 15 63.76 -145.38 -96.53
C GLU A 15 63.42 -144.33 -97.62
N ARG A 16 63.71 -144.64 -98.90
CA ARG A 16 63.31 -143.78 -100.04
C ARG A 16 61.79 -143.64 -100.19
N LEU A 17 61.02 -144.71 -100.01
CA LEU A 17 59.55 -144.63 -100.08
C LEU A 17 58.97 -143.80 -98.94
N ALA A 18 59.50 -143.97 -97.72
CA ALA A 18 59.07 -143.20 -96.56
C ALA A 18 59.36 -141.69 -96.73
N ALA A 19 60.52 -141.34 -97.27
CA ALA A 19 60.90 -139.95 -97.58
C ALA A 19 59.95 -139.31 -98.61
N ALA A 20 59.68 -139.99 -99.74
CA ALA A 20 58.76 -139.47 -100.77
C ALA A 20 57.33 -139.30 -100.26
N GLN A 21 56.84 -140.22 -99.41
CA GLN A 21 55.53 -140.11 -98.78
C GLN A 21 55.45 -139.00 -97.72
N ALA A 22 56.56 -138.69 -97.05
CA ALA A 22 56.66 -137.55 -96.13
C ALA A 22 56.65 -136.22 -96.91
N GLU A 23 57.40 -136.12 -98.00
CA GLU A 23 57.39 -134.95 -98.87
C GLU A 23 56.01 -134.69 -99.49
N GLY A 24 55.34 -135.73 -100.01
CA GLY A 24 53.99 -135.58 -100.57
C GLY A 24 52.95 -135.09 -99.55
N ARG A 25 53.05 -135.55 -98.30
CA ARG A 25 52.22 -135.04 -97.19
C ARG A 25 52.58 -133.59 -96.84
N GLY A 26 53.86 -133.23 -96.85
CA GLY A 26 54.33 -131.85 -96.64
C GLY A 26 53.80 -130.88 -97.68
N TRP A 27 53.86 -131.22 -98.98
CA TRP A 27 53.35 -130.37 -100.06
C TRP A 27 51.83 -130.19 -100.01
N LYS A 28 51.07 -131.24 -99.68
CA LYS A 28 49.60 -131.13 -99.48
C LYS A 28 49.24 -130.22 -98.31
N SER A 29 49.95 -130.33 -97.18
CA SER A 29 49.73 -129.46 -96.02
C SER A 29 49.98 -127.99 -96.37
N ARG A 30 51.10 -127.70 -97.04
CA ARG A 30 51.45 -126.33 -97.47
C ARG A 30 50.45 -125.74 -98.46
N ALA A 31 49.95 -126.53 -99.41
CA ALA A 31 48.93 -126.07 -100.36
C ALA A 31 47.60 -125.74 -99.66
N GLY A 32 47.17 -126.57 -98.70
CA GLY A 32 45.97 -126.30 -97.89
C GLY A 32 46.11 -125.05 -97.03
N GLU A 33 47.29 -124.84 -96.44
CA GLU A 33 47.56 -123.66 -95.60
C GLU A 33 47.65 -122.37 -96.43
N ALA A 34 48.24 -122.42 -97.63
CA ALA A 34 48.25 -121.29 -98.57
C ALA A 34 46.84 -120.94 -99.07
N ALA A 35 46.03 -121.94 -99.42
CA ALA A 35 44.64 -121.72 -99.84
C ALA A 35 43.80 -121.08 -98.73
N ARG A 36 44.01 -121.49 -97.46
CA ARG A 36 43.35 -120.87 -96.30
C ARG A 36 43.74 -119.41 -96.13
N ARG A 37 45.03 -119.08 -96.26
CA ARG A 37 45.51 -117.68 -96.17
C ARG A 37 44.97 -116.81 -97.30
N ILE A 38 44.87 -117.32 -98.53
CA ILE A 38 44.29 -116.58 -99.65
C ILE A 38 42.82 -116.26 -99.37
N GLY A 39 42.03 -117.25 -98.92
CA GLY A 39 40.63 -117.02 -98.55
C GLY A 39 40.44 -116.01 -97.40
N GLU A 40 41.35 -116.00 -96.41
CA GLU A 40 41.34 -114.99 -95.35
C GLU A 40 41.73 -113.58 -95.85
N MET A 41 42.67 -113.48 -96.79
CA MET A 41 43.07 -112.21 -97.39
C MET A 41 41.98 -111.62 -98.29
N ASP A 42 41.31 -112.46 -99.10
CA ASP A 42 40.18 -112.03 -99.94
C ASP A 42 39.03 -111.53 -99.08
N LYS A 43 38.70 -112.24 -97.99
CA LYS A 43 37.68 -111.78 -97.04
C LYS A 43 38.03 -110.41 -96.43
N ARG A 44 39.28 -110.23 -95.99
CA ARG A 44 39.76 -108.93 -95.48
C ARG A 44 39.74 -107.83 -96.53
N ALA A 45 40.04 -108.15 -97.78
CA ALA A 45 40.01 -107.17 -98.87
C ALA A 45 38.58 -106.65 -99.10
N VAL A 46 37.58 -107.54 -99.06
CA VAL A 46 36.17 -107.16 -99.13
C VAL A 46 35.75 -106.33 -97.92
N GLU A 47 36.08 -106.75 -96.70
CA GLU A 47 35.76 -106.01 -95.46
C GLU A 47 36.39 -104.59 -95.46
N LEU A 48 37.63 -104.45 -95.93
CA LEU A 48 38.30 -103.15 -96.05
C LEU A 48 37.67 -102.28 -97.14
N ALA A 49 37.28 -102.85 -98.27
CA ALA A 49 36.61 -102.12 -99.34
C ALA A 49 35.23 -101.61 -98.89
N GLU A 50 34.45 -102.42 -98.17
CA GLU A 50 33.17 -102.02 -97.57
C GLU A 50 33.38 -100.93 -96.51
N ALA A 51 34.40 -101.05 -95.64
CA ALA A 51 34.73 -100.03 -94.66
C ALA A 51 35.18 -98.72 -95.31
N GLN A 52 35.97 -98.78 -96.38
CA GLN A 52 36.41 -97.59 -97.12
C GLN A 52 35.24 -96.92 -97.84
N ALA A 53 34.35 -97.69 -98.47
CA ALA A 53 33.13 -97.16 -99.09
C ALA A 53 32.21 -96.49 -98.06
N ALA A 54 32.03 -97.10 -96.88
CA ALA A 54 31.24 -96.53 -95.80
C ALA A 54 31.86 -95.26 -95.18
N LEU A 55 33.18 -95.06 -95.32
CA LEU A 55 33.90 -93.90 -94.81
C LEU A 55 34.11 -92.79 -95.86
N ALA A 56 33.97 -93.08 -97.15
CA ALA A 56 34.32 -92.16 -98.24
C ALA A 56 33.58 -90.80 -98.15
N ASP A 57 32.29 -90.82 -97.80
CA ASP A 57 31.47 -89.59 -97.76
C ASP A 57 31.42 -88.91 -96.38
N LYS A 58 31.94 -89.57 -95.32
CA LYS A 58 31.87 -89.02 -93.95
C LYS A 58 32.72 -87.75 -93.74
N PRO A 59 33.94 -87.61 -94.28
CA PRO A 59 34.73 -86.38 -94.15
C PRO A 59 33.99 -85.17 -94.75
N ALA A 60 33.46 -85.31 -95.97
CA ALA A 60 32.71 -84.24 -96.63
C ALA A 60 31.44 -83.85 -95.87
N ALA A 61 30.72 -84.83 -95.30
CA ALA A 61 29.56 -84.56 -94.46
C ALA A 61 29.93 -83.84 -93.15
N LEU A 62 31.05 -84.20 -92.52
CA LEU A 62 31.56 -83.54 -91.31
C LEU A 62 32.05 -82.12 -91.61
N ASP A 63 32.79 -81.90 -92.70
CA ASP A 63 33.25 -80.57 -93.11
C ASP A 63 32.06 -79.63 -93.38
N ALA A 64 30.99 -80.14 -94.04
CA ALA A 64 29.77 -79.38 -94.24
C ALA A 64 29.07 -79.03 -92.92
N ALA A 65 28.99 -79.98 -91.98
CA ALA A 65 28.40 -79.75 -90.66
C ALA A 65 29.23 -78.76 -89.82
N VAL A 66 30.56 -78.81 -89.89
CA VAL A 66 31.45 -77.83 -89.24
C VAL A 66 31.25 -76.44 -89.83
N ALA A 67 31.24 -76.32 -91.17
CA ALA A 67 31.03 -75.02 -91.82
C ALA A 67 29.63 -74.44 -91.56
N GLU A 68 28.60 -75.27 -91.38
CA GLU A 68 27.28 -74.83 -90.92
C GLU A 68 27.29 -74.36 -89.46
N ALA A 69 27.92 -75.14 -88.57
CA ALA A 69 28.04 -74.80 -87.15
C ALA A 69 28.88 -73.53 -86.92
N GLU A 70 29.94 -73.32 -87.69
CA GLU A 70 30.77 -72.11 -87.63
C GLU A 70 29.98 -70.87 -88.06
N ARG A 71 29.25 -70.95 -89.18
CA ARG A 71 28.36 -69.86 -89.65
C ARG A 71 27.27 -69.54 -88.62
N ALA A 72 26.64 -70.57 -88.05
CA ALA A 72 25.65 -70.39 -87.00
C ALA A 72 26.26 -69.76 -85.73
N SER A 73 27.47 -70.19 -85.33
CA SER A 73 28.18 -69.63 -84.17
C SER A 73 28.56 -68.17 -84.39
N GLU A 74 29.02 -67.81 -85.58
CA GLU A 74 29.36 -66.42 -85.91
C GLU A 74 28.12 -65.52 -85.94
N SER A 75 27.01 -65.98 -86.52
CA SER A 75 25.73 -65.26 -86.49
C SER A 75 25.24 -65.04 -85.06
N LEU A 76 25.21 -66.09 -84.23
CA LEU A 76 24.77 -66.01 -82.84
C LEU A 76 25.69 -65.12 -81.99
N ARG A 77 27.00 -65.13 -82.24
CA ARG A 77 27.94 -64.20 -81.58
C ARG A 77 27.67 -62.75 -81.98
N GLY A 78 27.41 -62.49 -83.26
CA GLY A 78 27.03 -61.16 -83.75
C GLY A 78 25.74 -60.66 -83.11
N GLU A 79 24.69 -61.50 -83.09
CA GLU A 79 23.41 -61.18 -82.44
C GLU A 79 23.54 -60.95 -80.94
N SER A 80 24.31 -61.79 -80.24
CA SER A 80 24.57 -61.65 -78.81
C SER A 80 25.33 -60.36 -78.49
N SER A 81 26.37 -60.03 -79.27
CA SER A 81 27.11 -58.77 -79.10
C SER A 81 26.24 -57.55 -79.36
N ALA A 82 25.39 -57.58 -80.40
CA ALA A 82 24.45 -56.51 -80.69
C ALA A 82 23.41 -56.35 -79.57
N ALA A 83 22.89 -57.45 -79.04
CA ALA A 83 21.95 -57.45 -77.92
C ALA A 83 22.58 -56.89 -76.63
N GLN A 84 23.83 -57.28 -76.31
CA GLN A 84 24.58 -56.75 -75.17
C GLN A 84 24.83 -55.24 -75.27
N LEU A 85 25.17 -54.74 -76.46
CA LEU A 85 25.33 -53.29 -76.67
C LEU A 85 24.00 -52.55 -76.53
N ALA A 86 22.90 -53.12 -77.04
CA ALA A 86 21.57 -52.56 -76.89
C ALA A 86 21.12 -52.53 -75.42
N GLU A 87 21.36 -53.61 -74.67
CA GLU A 87 21.10 -53.69 -73.23
C GLU A 87 21.89 -52.63 -72.45
N GLN A 88 23.20 -52.54 -72.68
CA GLN A 88 24.03 -51.50 -72.03
C GLN A 88 23.57 -50.08 -72.38
N GLY A 89 23.13 -49.85 -73.62
CA GLY A 89 22.54 -48.58 -74.04
C GLY A 89 21.24 -48.26 -73.29
N ALA A 90 20.35 -49.25 -73.17
CA ALA A 90 19.10 -49.12 -72.44
C ALA A 90 19.32 -48.91 -70.94
N GLU A 91 20.24 -49.64 -70.31
CA GLU A 91 20.59 -49.47 -68.90
C GLU A 91 21.12 -48.06 -68.60
N ARG A 92 21.97 -47.51 -69.48
CA ARG A 92 22.47 -46.13 -69.34
C ARG A 92 21.33 -45.12 -69.47
N ALA A 93 20.42 -45.33 -70.41
CA ALA A 93 19.25 -44.45 -70.59
C ALA A 93 18.32 -44.50 -69.36
N VAL A 94 18.10 -45.68 -68.77
CA VAL A 94 17.32 -45.83 -67.53
C VAL A 94 18.00 -45.09 -66.38
N ARG A 95 19.31 -45.30 -66.15
CA ARG A 95 20.04 -44.61 -65.08
C ARG A 95 20.04 -43.10 -65.22
N ALA A 96 20.16 -42.59 -66.45
CA ALA A 96 20.08 -41.15 -66.72
C ALA A 96 18.68 -40.60 -66.38
N THR A 97 17.63 -41.31 -66.83
CA THR A 97 16.24 -40.92 -66.54
C THR A 97 15.93 -40.97 -65.03
N GLU A 98 16.43 -41.99 -64.32
CA GLU A 98 16.28 -42.09 -62.86
C GLU A 98 16.99 -40.94 -62.13
N ALA A 99 18.16 -40.51 -62.60
CA ALA A 99 18.86 -39.35 -62.06
C ALA A 99 18.08 -38.05 -62.31
N ASP A 100 17.55 -37.86 -63.52
CA ASP A 100 16.72 -36.70 -63.87
C ASP A 100 15.43 -36.64 -63.04
N VAL A 101 14.76 -37.79 -62.85
CA VAL A 101 13.56 -37.90 -62.00
C VAL A 101 13.88 -37.56 -60.56
N ARG A 102 15.02 -38.02 -60.03
CA ARG A 102 15.46 -37.68 -58.66
C ARG A 102 15.73 -36.18 -58.52
N ALA A 103 16.50 -35.60 -59.44
CA ALA A 103 16.79 -34.16 -59.43
C ALA A 103 15.51 -33.30 -59.54
N ALA A 104 14.57 -33.70 -60.41
CA ALA A 104 13.28 -33.03 -60.51
C ALA A 104 12.43 -33.20 -59.23
N GLY A 105 12.51 -34.36 -58.57
CA GLY A 105 11.86 -34.63 -57.29
C GLY A 105 12.39 -33.74 -56.16
N ASP A 106 13.71 -33.60 -56.05
CA ASP A 106 14.36 -32.76 -55.04
C ASP A 106 14.01 -31.27 -55.27
N ALA A 107 14.11 -30.79 -56.52
CA ALA A 107 13.73 -29.42 -56.88
C ALA A 107 12.24 -29.12 -56.61
N LEU A 108 11.35 -30.09 -56.85
CA LEU A 108 9.93 -29.96 -56.50
C LEU A 108 9.73 -29.92 -54.98
N GLY A 109 10.52 -30.68 -54.22
CA GLY A 109 10.52 -30.66 -52.76
C GLY A 109 10.87 -29.27 -52.21
N GLU A 110 12.00 -28.71 -52.64
CA GLU A 110 12.45 -27.36 -52.25
C GLU A 110 11.42 -26.28 -52.62
N ALA A 111 10.88 -26.34 -53.85
CA ALA A 111 9.86 -25.39 -54.29
C ALA A 111 8.57 -25.48 -53.46
N ARG A 112 8.16 -26.68 -53.04
CA ARG A 112 6.99 -26.89 -52.16
C ARG A 112 7.22 -26.33 -50.77
N GLU A 113 8.40 -26.54 -50.19
CA GLU A 113 8.75 -26.00 -48.88
C GLU A 113 8.82 -24.47 -48.90
N ALA A 114 9.49 -23.89 -49.91
CA ALA A 114 9.56 -22.44 -50.09
C ALA A 114 8.17 -21.81 -50.25
N ARG A 115 7.29 -22.45 -51.04
CA ARG A 115 5.89 -22.03 -51.18
C ARG A 115 5.13 -22.14 -49.86
N ALA A 116 5.23 -23.25 -49.14
CA ALA A 116 4.56 -23.44 -47.86
C ALA A 116 5.00 -22.38 -46.83
N GLY A 117 6.31 -22.10 -46.74
CA GLY A 117 6.84 -21.06 -45.88
C GLY A 117 6.38 -19.65 -46.27
N ALA A 118 6.28 -19.34 -47.57
CA ALA A 118 5.77 -18.07 -48.05
C ALA A 118 4.27 -17.89 -47.76
N VAL A 119 3.46 -18.94 -47.94
CA VAL A 119 2.03 -18.94 -47.61
C VAL A 119 1.82 -18.74 -46.11
N ALA A 120 2.55 -19.47 -45.26
CA ALA A 120 2.44 -19.31 -43.80
C ALA A 120 2.81 -17.88 -43.33
N ARG A 121 3.84 -17.26 -43.93
CA ARG A 121 4.19 -15.85 -43.66
C ARG A 121 3.08 -14.90 -44.10
N LEU A 122 2.51 -15.10 -45.29
CA LEU A 122 1.40 -14.30 -45.79
C LEU A 122 0.19 -14.39 -44.85
N GLU A 123 -0.23 -15.61 -44.50
CA GLU A 123 -1.35 -15.85 -43.58
C GLU A 123 -1.12 -15.19 -42.22
N ASN A 124 0.10 -15.28 -41.67
CA ASN A 124 0.44 -14.62 -40.42
C ASN A 124 0.33 -13.08 -40.51
N HIS A 125 0.85 -12.49 -41.59
CA HIS A 125 0.76 -11.04 -41.82
C HIS A 125 -0.68 -10.58 -42.06
N GLU A 126 -1.50 -11.38 -42.76
CA GLU A 126 -2.92 -11.09 -42.96
C GLU A 126 -3.71 -11.11 -41.65
N LEU A 127 -3.52 -12.14 -40.82
CA LEU A 127 -4.13 -12.23 -39.49
C LEU A 127 -3.75 -11.02 -38.62
N ARG A 128 -2.46 -10.66 -38.58
CA ARG A 128 -2.00 -9.46 -37.85
C ARG A 128 -2.62 -8.17 -38.39
N ARG A 129 -2.75 -8.03 -39.72
CA ARG A 129 -3.39 -6.86 -40.32
C ARG A 129 -4.87 -6.75 -39.93
N VAL A 130 -5.59 -7.87 -39.93
CA VAL A 130 -7.00 -7.92 -39.50
C VAL A 130 -7.12 -7.58 -38.01
N GLU A 131 -6.26 -8.15 -37.17
CA GLU A 131 -6.24 -7.88 -35.73
C GLU A 131 -5.96 -6.40 -35.42
N MET A 132 -4.95 -5.80 -36.06
CA MET A 132 -4.64 -4.38 -35.91
C MET A 132 -5.79 -3.49 -36.43
N GLY A 133 -6.44 -3.90 -37.52
CA GLY A 133 -7.65 -3.23 -38.01
C GLY A 133 -8.80 -3.25 -36.99
N ARG A 134 -9.04 -4.41 -36.36
CA ARG A 134 -10.05 -4.56 -35.30
C ARG A 134 -9.71 -3.70 -34.09
N LEU A 135 -8.47 -3.76 -33.60
CA LEU A 135 -8.01 -2.96 -32.47
C LEU A 135 -8.15 -1.47 -32.72
N SER A 136 -7.82 -1.02 -33.95
CA SER A 136 -8.02 0.37 -34.36
C SER A 136 -9.50 0.77 -34.33
N GLY A 137 -10.37 -0.10 -34.84
CA GLY A 137 -11.82 0.12 -34.81
C GLY A 137 -12.38 0.20 -33.38
N GLU A 138 -11.93 -0.68 -32.48
CA GLU A 138 -12.41 -0.72 -31.09
C GLU A 138 -11.89 0.44 -30.24
N ARG A 139 -10.62 0.82 -30.37
CA ARG A 139 -10.00 1.86 -29.53
C ARG A 139 -10.18 3.27 -30.08
N PHE A 140 -10.23 3.43 -31.40
CA PHE A 140 -10.17 4.73 -32.07
C PHE A 140 -11.34 4.96 -33.05
N GLU A 141 -12.30 4.02 -33.11
CA GLU A 141 -13.51 4.13 -33.93
C GLU A 141 -13.24 4.41 -35.43
N CYS A 142 -12.08 3.96 -35.93
CA CYS A 142 -11.69 4.15 -37.32
C CYS A 142 -10.73 3.05 -37.84
N PRO A 143 -10.68 2.82 -39.16
CA PRO A 143 -9.70 1.94 -39.77
C PRO A 143 -8.25 2.43 -39.58
N ALA A 144 -7.30 1.51 -39.44
CA ALA A 144 -5.89 1.84 -39.20
C ALA A 144 -5.24 2.82 -40.21
N PRO A 145 -5.53 2.78 -41.54
CA PRO A 145 -4.92 3.72 -42.49
C PRO A 145 -5.31 5.19 -42.31
N VAL A 146 -6.49 5.47 -41.73
CA VAL A 146 -6.99 6.84 -41.51
C VAL A 146 -6.73 7.35 -40.09
N LEU A 147 -6.10 6.52 -39.25
CA LEU A 147 -5.79 6.84 -37.86
C LEU A 147 -4.92 8.11 -37.72
N PRO A 148 -3.87 8.34 -38.53
CA PRO A 148 -3.03 9.54 -38.42
C PRO A 148 -3.82 10.83 -38.64
N GLU A 149 -4.69 10.86 -39.67
CA GLU A 149 -5.52 12.03 -39.98
C GLU A 149 -6.58 12.29 -38.91
N ARG A 150 -7.20 11.23 -38.38
CA ARG A 150 -8.29 11.36 -37.40
C ARG A 150 -7.80 11.75 -36.01
N VAL A 151 -6.66 11.21 -35.59
CA VAL A 151 -6.05 11.51 -34.28
C VAL A 151 -5.15 12.74 -34.35
N GLY A 152 -4.71 13.13 -35.56
CA GLY A 152 -3.93 14.35 -35.78
C GLY A 152 -2.43 14.19 -35.48
N PHE A 153 -1.84 13.03 -35.82
CA PHE A 153 -0.39 12.81 -35.72
C PHE A 153 0.24 12.50 -37.08
N ASP A 154 1.52 12.82 -37.23
CA ASP A 154 2.28 12.52 -38.44
C ASP A 154 2.78 11.06 -38.41
N ALA A 155 2.30 10.24 -39.34
CA ALA A 155 2.70 8.85 -39.46
C ALA A 155 4.21 8.67 -39.71
N ALA A 156 4.87 9.67 -40.31
CA ALA A 156 6.30 9.62 -40.58
C ALA A 156 7.17 9.89 -39.33
N GLN A 157 6.57 10.44 -38.26
CA GLN A 157 7.26 10.74 -37.00
C GLN A 157 7.13 9.61 -35.98
N VAL A 158 6.29 8.61 -36.25
CA VAL A 158 6.13 7.43 -35.39
C VAL A 158 7.42 6.64 -35.40
N LEU A 159 8.00 6.42 -34.22
CA LEU A 159 9.23 5.68 -34.06
C LEU A 159 9.01 4.17 -34.30
N ASP A 160 10.06 3.38 -34.08
CA ASP A 160 9.94 1.93 -34.08
C ASP A 160 8.84 1.47 -33.08
N PRO A 161 7.98 0.50 -33.44
CA PRO A 161 6.89 0.04 -32.58
C PRO A 161 7.32 -0.36 -31.16
N ALA A 162 8.53 -0.88 -30.97
CA ALA A 162 9.03 -1.26 -29.65
C ALA A 162 9.32 -0.03 -28.78
N GLN A 163 9.80 1.05 -29.37
CA GLN A 163 10.08 2.32 -28.68
C GLN A 163 8.78 3.01 -28.27
N GLU A 164 7.80 3.08 -29.16
CA GLU A 164 6.48 3.65 -28.89
C GLU A 164 5.73 2.89 -27.79
N SER A 165 5.77 1.54 -27.83
CA SER A 165 5.18 0.71 -26.77
C SER A 165 5.84 0.97 -25.42
N ALA A 166 7.17 1.04 -25.37
CA ALA A 166 7.89 1.32 -24.12
C ALA A 166 7.59 2.73 -23.58
N ALA A 167 7.44 3.72 -24.46
CA ALA A 167 7.04 5.07 -24.08
C ALA A 167 5.61 5.10 -23.54
N HIS A 168 4.66 4.44 -24.21
CA HIS A 168 3.28 4.31 -23.77
C HIS A 168 3.18 3.66 -22.38
N ASP A 169 3.88 2.56 -22.15
CA ASP A 169 3.86 1.86 -20.86
C ASP A 169 4.46 2.72 -19.73
N ARG A 170 5.51 3.50 -20.05
CA ARG A 170 6.07 4.48 -19.11
C ARG A 170 5.05 5.57 -18.76
N LEU A 171 4.38 6.14 -19.75
CA LEU A 171 3.37 7.19 -19.55
C LEU A 171 2.15 6.67 -18.76
N ILE A 172 1.73 5.42 -19.00
CA ILE A 172 0.70 4.78 -18.18
C ILE A 172 1.19 4.64 -16.74
N ALA A 173 2.40 4.13 -16.51
CA ALA A 173 2.94 3.99 -15.17
C ALA A 173 3.08 5.33 -14.45
N GLU A 174 3.45 6.40 -15.15
CA GLU A 174 3.49 7.77 -14.63
C GLU A 174 2.08 8.27 -14.27
N ARG A 175 1.08 8.03 -15.14
CA ARG A 175 -0.33 8.34 -14.87
C ARG A 175 -0.84 7.63 -13.62
N GLU A 176 -0.59 6.33 -13.50
CA GLU A 176 -1.01 5.56 -12.32
C GLU A 176 -0.30 6.02 -11.04
N ARG A 177 0.94 6.52 -11.14
CA ARG A 177 1.69 7.08 -10.00
C ARG A 177 1.10 8.40 -9.48
N ILE A 178 0.52 9.22 -10.36
CA ILE A 178 -0.18 10.46 -9.96
C ILE A 178 -1.39 10.13 -9.08
N GLY A 179 -2.00 8.96 -9.29
CA GLY A 179 -3.16 8.52 -8.54
C GLY A 179 -4.46 9.20 -8.97
N PRO A 180 -5.57 8.93 -8.28
CA PRO A 180 -6.86 9.51 -8.61
C PRO A 180 -6.85 11.03 -8.37
N VAL A 181 -7.31 11.79 -9.36
CA VAL A 181 -7.46 13.25 -9.26
C VAL A 181 -8.70 13.59 -8.43
N ASN A 182 -8.54 14.37 -7.36
CA ASN A 182 -9.68 14.90 -6.62
C ASN A 182 -10.31 16.07 -7.40
N LEU A 183 -11.42 15.81 -8.08
CA LEU A 183 -12.13 16.81 -8.89
C LEU A 183 -12.82 17.90 -8.04
N VAL A 184 -12.98 17.68 -6.73
CA VAL A 184 -13.67 18.58 -5.80
C VAL A 184 -12.68 19.45 -5.00
N ALA A 185 -11.37 19.24 -5.21
CA ALA A 185 -10.31 19.89 -4.43
C ALA A 185 -10.34 21.42 -4.52
N GLU A 186 -10.70 21.99 -5.67
CA GLU A 186 -10.77 23.45 -5.85
C GLU A 186 -11.91 24.05 -5.01
N SER A 187 -13.10 23.44 -5.04
CA SER A 187 -14.23 23.87 -4.21
C SER A 187 -13.97 23.67 -2.72
N GLU A 188 -13.40 22.54 -2.31
CA GLU A 188 -13.07 22.29 -0.90
C GLU A 188 -12.02 23.29 -0.39
N LEU A 189 -11.01 23.61 -1.21
CA LEU A 189 -10.01 24.61 -0.86
C LEU A 189 -10.64 26.00 -0.69
N ALA A 190 -11.58 26.38 -1.57
CA ALA A 190 -12.28 27.65 -1.46
C ALA A 190 -13.11 27.74 -0.16
N GLU A 191 -13.90 26.71 0.16
CA GLU A 191 -14.70 26.63 1.38
C GLU A 191 -13.83 26.68 2.65
N LEU A 192 -12.75 25.89 2.68
CA LEU A 192 -11.81 25.88 3.80
C LEU A 192 -11.09 27.23 3.96
N THR A 193 -10.76 27.90 2.86
CA THR A 193 -10.13 29.22 2.90
C THR A 193 -11.08 30.27 3.46
N GLU A 194 -12.34 30.25 3.05
CA GLU A 194 -13.37 31.15 3.58
C GLU A 194 -13.59 30.92 5.09
N ALA A 195 -13.75 29.65 5.50
CA ALA A 195 -13.90 29.30 6.91
C ALA A 195 -12.68 29.72 7.74
N ALA A 196 -11.46 29.56 7.22
CA ALA A 196 -10.25 30.00 7.88
C ALA A 196 -10.19 31.53 8.05
N GLN A 197 -10.60 32.28 7.04
CA GLN A 197 -10.66 33.75 7.11
C GLN A 197 -11.70 34.22 8.14
N ASN A 198 -12.88 33.60 8.18
CA ASN A 198 -13.92 33.94 9.15
C ASN A 198 -13.45 33.64 10.59
N ASN A 199 -12.88 32.46 10.84
CA ASN A 199 -12.34 32.10 12.15
C ASN A 199 -11.22 33.05 12.61
N ALA A 200 -10.36 33.49 11.67
CA ALA A 200 -9.30 34.46 11.99
C ALA A 200 -9.89 35.83 12.41
N ARG A 201 -10.95 36.30 11.73
CA ARG A 201 -11.65 37.54 12.08
C ARG A 201 -12.31 37.44 13.45
N GLU A 202 -13.05 36.37 13.72
CA GLU A 202 -13.72 36.16 15.02
C GLU A 202 -12.70 36.11 16.18
N ARG A 203 -11.58 35.42 15.98
CA ARG A 203 -10.49 35.38 16.97
C ARG A 203 -9.98 36.78 17.29
N ASP A 204 -9.73 37.59 16.26
CA ASP A 204 -9.19 38.94 16.45
C ASP A 204 -10.21 39.86 17.14
N GLU A 205 -11.50 39.72 16.83
CA GLU A 205 -12.59 40.42 17.52
C GLU A 205 -12.69 40.03 19.01
N LEU A 206 -12.56 38.74 19.33
CA LEU A 206 -12.53 38.25 20.71
C LEU A 206 -11.33 38.79 21.48
N ILE A 207 -10.15 38.81 20.86
CA ILE A 207 -8.94 39.39 21.47
C ILE A 207 -9.17 40.87 21.80
N GLN A 208 -9.74 41.64 20.87
CA GLN A 208 -10.07 43.04 21.11
C GLN A 208 -11.12 43.20 22.22
N ALA A 209 -12.14 42.34 22.28
CA ALA A 209 -13.13 42.35 23.35
C ALA A 209 -12.49 42.09 24.73
N VAL A 210 -11.57 41.12 24.83
CA VAL A 210 -10.81 40.86 26.05
C VAL A 210 -9.99 42.08 26.48
N HIS A 211 -9.32 42.75 25.54
CA HIS A 211 -8.58 43.98 25.84
C HIS A 211 -9.50 45.10 26.35
N ARG A 212 -10.67 45.30 25.73
CA ARG A 212 -11.66 46.28 26.20
C ARG A 212 -12.14 45.96 27.61
N LEU A 213 -12.50 44.70 27.89
CA LEU A 213 -12.97 44.27 29.21
C LEU A 213 -11.90 44.48 30.29
N ARG A 214 -10.64 44.11 30.03
CA ARG A 214 -9.52 44.36 30.95
C ARG A 214 -9.31 45.85 31.21
N GLY A 215 -9.45 46.70 30.18
CA GLY A 215 -9.41 48.15 30.33
C GLY A 215 -10.54 48.69 31.22
N SER A 216 -11.76 48.19 31.05
CA SER A 216 -12.91 48.53 31.89
C SER A 216 -12.71 48.12 33.34
N ILE A 217 -12.23 46.90 33.59
CA ILE A 217 -11.89 46.41 34.95
C ILE A 217 -10.84 47.32 35.59
N GLY A 218 -9.79 47.69 34.85
CA GLY A 218 -8.76 48.60 35.36
C GLY A 218 -9.32 49.97 35.73
N THR A 219 -10.33 50.47 35.01
CA THR A 219 -10.98 51.75 35.31
C THR A 219 -11.88 51.64 36.54
N LEU A 220 -12.66 50.57 36.63
CA LEU A 220 -13.51 50.29 37.78
C LEU A 220 -12.71 50.08 39.07
N ASN A 221 -11.57 49.38 39.00
CA ASN A 221 -10.69 49.20 40.15
C ASN A 221 -10.06 50.51 40.61
N ARG A 222 -9.67 51.40 39.69
CA ARG A 222 -9.17 52.74 40.05
C ARG A 222 -10.23 53.57 40.78
N GLU A 223 -11.46 53.56 40.25
CA GLU A 223 -12.59 54.25 40.88
C GLU A 223 -12.93 53.64 42.25
N GLY A 224 -12.94 52.31 42.34
CA GLY A 224 -13.14 51.57 43.58
C GLY A 224 -12.11 51.92 44.65
N ARG A 225 -10.82 51.93 44.31
CA ARG A 225 -9.73 52.35 45.22
C ARG A 225 -9.93 53.78 45.71
N GLN A 226 -10.25 54.71 44.81
CA GLN A 226 -10.47 56.12 45.19
C GLN A 226 -11.65 56.27 46.14
N ARG A 227 -12.78 55.60 45.87
CA ARG A 227 -13.98 55.65 46.73
C ARG A 227 -13.73 54.99 48.08
N LEU A 228 -13.03 53.85 48.10
CA LEU A 228 -12.71 53.14 49.33
C LEU A 228 -11.78 53.96 50.24
N LEU A 229 -10.71 54.52 49.68
CA LEU A 229 -9.79 55.39 50.42
C LEU A 229 -10.50 56.63 50.97
N ALA A 230 -11.34 57.28 50.16
CA ALA A 230 -12.12 58.44 50.62
C ALA A 230 -13.08 58.07 51.77
N ALA A 231 -13.75 56.92 51.68
CA ALA A 231 -14.62 56.44 52.76
C ALA A 231 -13.82 56.07 54.02
N PHE A 232 -12.68 55.39 53.85
CA PHE A 232 -11.79 55.01 54.95
C PHE A 232 -11.28 56.24 55.71
N GLU A 233 -10.78 57.26 55.00
CA GLU A 233 -10.31 58.51 55.61
C GLU A 233 -11.43 59.28 56.32
N ALA A 234 -12.65 59.25 55.78
CA ALA A 234 -13.81 59.87 56.43
C ALA A 234 -14.16 59.15 57.74
N VAL A 235 -14.27 57.82 57.71
CA VAL A 235 -14.58 57.01 58.89
C VAL A 235 -13.48 57.14 59.95
N ASP A 236 -12.20 57.05 59.57
CA ASP A 236 -11.07 57.18 60.51
C ASP A 236 -11.06 58.55 61.21
N ARG A 237 -11.38 59.62 60.48
CA ARG A 237 -11.50 60.98 61.05
C ARG A 237 -12.63 61.08 62.08
N HIS A 238 -13.81 60.54 61.77
CA HIS A 238 -14.93 60.52 62.70
C HIS A 238 -14.63 59.63 63.91
N PHE A 239 -13.99 58.49 63.69
CA PHE A 239 -13.61 57.54 64.74
C PHE A 239 -12.62 58.16 65.72
N ARG A 240 -11.55 58.80 65.24
CA ARG A 240 -10.60 59.56 66.06
C ARG A 240 -11.31 60.57 66.95
N ARG A 241 -12.21 61.38 66.37
CA ARG A 241 -12.94 62.45 67.08
C ARG A 241 -13.86 61.88 68.16
N LEU A 242 -14.68 60.88 67.80
CA LEU A 242 -15.65 60.28 68.73
C LEU A 242 -14.95 59.52 69.85
N PHE A 243 -13.86 58.81 69.55
CA PHE A 243 -13.06 58.10 70.56
C PHE A 243 -12.48 59.07 71.59
N THR A 244 -11.82 60.15 71.16
CA THR A 244 -11.26 61.14 72.09
C THR A 244 -12.34 61.80 72.94
N THR A 245 -13.54 62.01 72.39
CA THR A 245 -14.69 62.57 73.11
C THR A 245 -15.21 61.59 74.17
N LEU A 246 -15.46 60.33 73.80
CA LEU A 246 -15.94 59.29 74.72
C LEU A 246 -14.96 59.02 75.86
N PHE A 247 -13.66 58.97 75.58
CA PHE A 247 -12.66 58.63 76.59
C PHE A 247 -12.13 59.86 77.38
N ASN A 248 -12.59 61.09 77.06
CA ASN A 248 -12.06 62.35 77.60
C ASN A 248 -10.53 62.45 77.44
N GLY A 249 -10.01 61.98 76.30
CA GLY A 249 -8.58 61.81 76.03
C GLY A 249 -8.29 60.52 75.27
N GLY A 250 -7.01 60.20 75.10
CA GLY A 250 -6.58 59.04 74.31
C GLY A 250 -6.65 59.26 72.79
N GLN A 251 -6.20 58.26 72.04
CA GLN A 251 -6.15 58.29 70.57
C GLN A 251 -6.53 56.93 70.01
N ALA A 252 -7.30 56.89 68.92
CA ALA A 252 -7.57 55.67 68.19
C ALA A 252 -7.60 55.97 66.70
N HIS A 253 -7.18 55.03 65.86
CA HIS A 253 -7.23 55.15 64.40
C HIS A 253 -7.43 53.78 63.74
N LEU A 254 -7.85 53.83 62.48
CA LEU A 254 -7.92 52.65 61.62
C LEU A 254 -6.62 52.52 60.83
N GLU A 255 -6.13 51.29 60.68
CA GLU A 255 -4.93 50.98 59.92
C GLU A 255 -5.24 49.86 58.89
N LEU A 256 -4.80 50.06 57.66
CA LEU A 256 -4.86 49.03 56.61
C LEU A 256 -3.63 48.13 56.75
N ILE A 257 -3.84 46.83 56.83
CA ILE A 257 -2.79 45.83 57.04
C ILE A 257 -2.75 44.81 55.88
N ASP A 258 -1.70 43.99 55.84
CA ASP A 258 -1.49 42.86 54.91
C ASP A 258 -1.27 43.18 53.42
N SER A 259 -1.66 44.36 52.91
CA SER A 259 -1.43 44.75 51.50
C SER A 259 -1.35 46.26 51.31
N ASP A 260 -0.58 46.70 50.30
CA ASP A 260 -0.54 48.09 49.84
C ASP A 260 -1.76 48.46 48.97
N ASP A 261 -2.49 47.47 48.41
CA ASP A 261 -3.73 47.73 47.67
C ASP A 261 -4.93 47.80 48.64
N PRO A 262 -5.62 48.95 48.75
CA PRO A 262 -6.77 49.10 49.65
C PRO A 262 -7.88 48.09 49.40
N LEU A 263 -8.02 47.55 48.17
CA LEU A 263 -9.04 46.56 47.85
C LEU A 263 -8.73 45.15 48.38
N GLU A 264 -7.46 44.87 48.69
CA GLU A 264 -6.99 43.57 49.18
C GLU A 264 -6.50 43.63 50.64
N ALA A 265 -6.33 44.83 51.20
CA ALA A 265 -5.87 45.04 52.56
C ALA A 265 -6.91 44.64 53.62
N GLY A 266 -6.43 44.10 54.74
CA GLY A 266 -7.19 43.94 55.97
C GLY A 266 -7.37 45.27 56.71
N LEU A 267 -8.25 45.30 57.70
CA LEU A 267 -8.50 46.49 58.53
C LEU A 267 -8.32 46.15 60.01
N GLU A 268 -7.40 46.85 60.67
CA GLU A 268 -7.11 46.71 62.09
C GLU A 268 -7.52 47.99 62.84
N ILE A 269 -8.05 47.82 64.06
CA ILE A 269 -8.48 48.93 64.92
C ILE A 269 -7.42 49.14 65.99
N MET A 270 -6.75 50.28 65.94
CA MET A 270 -5.70 50.65 66.88
C MET A 270 -6.23 51.68 67.86
N ALA A 271 -6.25 51.35 69.15
CA ALA A 271 -6.81 52.21 70.19
C ALA A 271 -5.86 52.38 71.38
N GLN A 272 -5.84 53.60 71.92
CA GLN A 272 -5.03 54.01 73.07
C GLN A 272 -5.92 54.78 74.06
N PRO A 273 -6.56 54.07 75.01
CA PRO A 273 -7.25 54.70 76.13
C PRO A 273 -6.29 55.56 76.99
N PRO A 274 -6.80 56.57 77.72
CA PRO A 274 -5.99 57.44 78.56
C PRO A 274 -5.16 56.62 79.57
N GLY A 275 -3.84 56.80 79.55
CA GLY A 275 -2.90 56.11 80.44
C GLY A 275 -2.42 54.73 79.96
N LYS A 276 -2.88 54.23 78.81
CA LYS A 276 -2.43 52.96 78.19
C LYS A 276 -1.60 53.20 76.92
N LYS A 277 -0.95 52.14 76.42
CA LYS A 277 -0.24 52.14 75.13
C LYS A 277 -1.20 51.80 73.99
N LEU A 278 -0.84 52.20 72.77
CA LEU A 278 -1.58 51.84 71.56
C LEU A 278 -1.55 50.32 71.36
N GLN A 279 -2.72 49.70 71.26
CA GLN A 279 -2.90 48.25 71.11
C GLN A 279 -4.07 47.94 70.19
N SER A 280 -4.09 46.73 69.63
CA SER A 280 -5.24 46.20 68.88
C SER A 280 -6.46 46.08 69.79
N LEU A 281 -7.66 46.27 69.24
CA LEU A 281 -8.95 46.13 69.92
C LEU A 281 -9.09 44.82 70.72
N THR A 282 -8.51 43.73 70.22
CA THR A 282 -8.57 42.39 70.85
C THR A 282 -7.85 42.30 72.19
N LEU A 283 -6.96 43.26 72.50
CA LEU A 283 -6.16 43.30 73.72
C LEU A 283 -6.72 44.25 74.81
N LEU A 284 -7.87 44.89 74.57
CA LEU A 284 -8.51 45.81 75.50
C LEU A 284 -9.38 45.11 76.57
N SER A 285 -9.71 45.84 77.64
CA SER A 285 -10.70 45.38 78.64
C SER A 285 -12.10 45.29 78.01
N GLY A 286 -12.97 44.38 78.48
CA GLY A 286 -14.30 44.17 77.88
C GLY A 286 -15.16 45.44 77.76
N GLY A 287 -15.14 46.32 78.77
CA GLY A 287 -15.85 47.61 78.72
C GLY A 287 -15.20 48.63 77.77
N GLU A 288 -13.87 48.65 77.67
CA GLU A 288 -13.14 49.50 76.73
C GLU A 288 -13.34 49.02 75.29
N GLN A 289 -13.38 47.72 75.08
CA GLN A 289 -13.66 47.10 73.78
C GLN A 289 -15.07 47.44 73.31
N ALA A 290 -16.07 47.35 74.20
CA ALA A 290 -17.45 47.72 73.90
C ALA A 290 -17.57 49.19 73.49
N LEU A 291 -17.00 50.12 74.27
CA LEU A 291 -17.02 51.55 73.94
C LEU A 291 -16.26 51.89 72.66
N THR A 292 -15.13 51.25 72.42
CA THR A 292 -14.35 51.45 71.19
C THR A 292 -15.14 50.98 69.97
N ALA A 293 -15.83 49.84 70.07
CA ALA A 293 -16.70 49.33 69.02
C ALA A 293 -17.90 50.27 68.77
N VAL A 294 -18.52 50.76 69.84
CA VAL A 294 -19.61 51.76 69.77
C VAL A 294 -19.13 53.04 69.08
N ALA A 295 -17.94 53.54 69.41
CA ALA A 295 -17.32 54.70 68.77
C ALA A 295 -17.14 54.50 67.26
N LEU A 296 -16.71 53.30 66.84
CA LEU A 296 -16.53 52.95 65.42
C LEU A 296 -17.87 52.86 64.69
N ILE A 297 -18.87 52.22 65.29
CA ILE A 297 -20.22 52.12 64.72
C ILE A 297 -20.78 53.53 64.49
N PHE A 298 -20.67 54.42 65.47
CA PHE A 298 -21.12 55.80 65.33
C PHE A 298 -20.29 56.59 64.32
N ALA A 299 -18.99 56.35 64.20
CA ALA A 299 -18.15 56.98 63.19
C ALA A 299 -18.59 56.60 61.77
N LEU A 300 -18.95 55.34 61.57
CA LEU A 300 -19.52 54.87 60.31
C LEU A 300 -20.87 55.55 60.02
N PHE A 301 -21.73 55.67 61.03
CA PHE A 301 -23.02 56.37 60.90
C PHE A 301 -22.85 57.85 60.52
N LEU A 302 -21.86 58.57 61.06
CA LEU A 302 -21.63 59.97 60.69
C LEU A 302 -21.17 60.16 59.24
N THR A 303 -20.55 59.14 58.65
CA THR A 303 -20.08 59.19 57.26
C THR A 303 -21.25 59.13 56.28
N ASN A 304 -22.34 58.45 56.64
CA ASN A 304 -23.59 58.43 55.87
C ASN A 304 -24.79 58.39 56.84
N PRO A 305 -25.25 59.54 57.35
CA PRO A 305 -26.25 59.60 58.41
C PRO A 305 -27.59 59.05 57.94
N ALA A 306 -28.08 58.02 58.62
CA ALA A 306 -29.41 57.48 58.40
C ALA A 306 -30.47 58.35 59.11
N PRO A 307 -31.72 58.43 58.62
CA PRO A 307 -32.76 59.21 59.28
C PRO A 307 -33.17 58.66 60.65
N ILE A 308 -32.97 57.36 60.90
CA ILE A 308 -33.30 56.67 62.14
C ILE A 308 -32.17 55.69 62.49
N CYS A 309 -31.73 55.72 63.75
CA CYS A 309 -30.77 54.77 64.33
C CYS A 309 -31.44 54.04 65.50
N VAL A 310 -31.44 52.70 65.46
CA VAL A 310 -32.02 51.86 66.52
C VAL A 310 -30.89 51.19 67.30
N LEU A 311 -30.88 51.38 68.61
CA LEU A 311 -29.87 50.84 69.52
C LEU A 311 -30.58 49.93 70.52
N ASP A 312 -30.30 48.63 70.47
CA ASP A 312 -30.93 47.63 71.33
C ASP A 312 -29.92 47.11 72.36
N GLU A 313 -30.16 47.41 73.64
CA GLU A 313 -29.33 47.03 74.80
C GLU A 313 -27.83 47.29 74.65
N VAL A 314 -27.47 48.34 73.91
CA VAL A 314 -26.06 48.71 73.63
C VAL A 314 -25.31 49.13 74.91
N ASP A 315 -26.04 49.52 75.94
CA ASP A 315 -25.54 49.93 77.25
C ASP A 315 -25.42 48.77 78.27
N ALA A 316 -25.88 47.55 77.93
CA ALA A 316 -25.79 46.39 78.81
C ALA A 316 -24.35 46.01 79.27
N PRO A 317 -23.29 46.12 78.43
CA PRO A 317 -21.92 45.80 78.85
C PRO A 317 -21.17 46.99 79.48
N LEU A 318 -21.83 48.14 79.67
CA LEU A 318 -21.22 49.37 80.17
C LEU A 318 -21.44 49.54 81.67
N ASP A 319 -20.47 50.15 82.36
CA ASP A 319 -20.62 50.59 83.75
C ASP A 319 -21.24 52.00 83.81
N ASP A 320 -21.66 52.43 85.01
CA ASP A 320 -22.38 53.71 85.20
C ASP A 320 -21.64 54.91 84.62
N ALA A 321 -20.31 54.96 84.77
CA ALA A 321 -19.48 56.05 84.24
C ALA A 321 -19.38 56.05 82.71
N ASN A 322 -19.41 54.87 82.09
CA ASN A 322 -19.40 54.73 80.63
C ASN A 322 -20.79 54.91 80.00
N ILE A 323 -21.86 54.64 80.74
CA ILE A 323 -23.23 54.96 80.35
C ILE A 323 -23.43 56.47 80.26
N GLU A 324 -22.90 57.24 81.21
CA GLU A 324 -22.91 58.71 81.13
C GLU A 324 -22.21 59.22 79.87
N ARG A 325 -21.00 58.72 79.58
CA ARG A 325 -20.23 59.07 78.37
C ARG A 325 -20.98 58.72 77.08
N PHE A 326 -21.66 57.57 77.06
CA PHE A 326 -22.48 57.14 75.94
C PHE A 326 -23.69 58.07 75.74
N CYS A 327 -24.37 58.47 76.81
CA CYS A 327 -25.48 59.42 76.74
C CYS A 327 -25.03 60.81 76.25
N ASP A 328 -23.91 61.31 76.75
CA ASP A 328 -23.34 62.60 76.31
C ASP A 328 -22.94 62.56 74.83
N LEU A 329 -22.43 61.42 74.34
CA LEU A 329 -22.16 61.22 72.91
C LEU A 329 -23.45 61.29 72.08
N LEU A 330 -24.51 60.61 72.51
CA LEU A 330 -25.80 60.61 71.82
C LEU A 330 -26.40 62.02 71.74
N ASP A 331 -26.31 62.78 72.83
CA ASP A 331 -26.75 64.18 72.87
C ASP A 331 -25.95 65.03 71.86
N ALA A 332 -24.62 64.87 71.84
CA ALA A 332 -23.75 65.57 70.89
C ALA A 332 -24.06 65.19 69.42
N MET A 333 -24.30 63.91 69.14
CA MET A 333 -24.61 63.43 67.79
C MET A 333 -26.01 63.84 67.32
N SER A 334 -26.99 63.88 68.23
CA SER A 334 -28.35 64.38 67.98
C SER A 334 -28.35 65.89 67.67
N ALA A 335 -27.41 66.65 68.25
CA ALA A 335 -27.23 68.07 67.91
C ALA A 335 -26.50 68.28 66.57
N GLU A 336 -25.55 67.41 66.20
CA GLU A 336 -24.76 67.51 64.98
C GLU A 336 -25.50 66.97 63.73
N THR A 337 -26.40 65.99 63.90
CA THR A 337 -27.09 65.30 62.80
C THR A 337 -28.60 65.34 62.93
N ALA A 338 -29.33 65.25 61.82
CA ALA A 338 -30.79 65.13 61.81
C ALA A 338 -31.28 63.69 62.12
N THR A 339 -30.43 62.85 62.72
CA THR A 339 -30.70 61.44 62.99
C THR A 339 -31.63 61.29 64.20
N ARG A 340 -32.67 60.47 64.08
CA ARG A 340 -33.52 60.11 65.23
C ARG A 340 -33.02 58.83 65.88
N TYR A 341 -32.67 58.90 67.16
CA TYR A 341 -32.23 57.73 67.93
C TYR A 341 -33.41 57.08 68.65
N LEU A 342 -33.58 55.77 68.45
CA LEU A 342 -34.51 54.92 69.19
C LEU A 342 -33.68 53.94 70.01
N ILE A 343 -33.75 54.05 71.34
CA ILE A 343 -32.96 53.22 72.25
C ILE A 343 -33.89 52.29 73.01
N VAL A 344 -33.58 51.00 72.99
CA VAL A 344 -34.22 49.98 73.81
C VAL A 344 -33.23 49.63 74.91
N THR A 345 -33.60 49.93 76.17
CA THR A 345 -32.74 49.72 77.34
C THR A 345 -33.59 49.45 78.58
N HIS A 346 -33.00 48.76 79.55
CA HIS A 346 -33.52 48.63 80.92
C HIS A 346 -32.71 49.46 81.94
N ASN A 347 -31.69 50.20 81.50
CA ASN A 347 -30.84 51.00 82.36
C ASN A 347 -31.49 52.34 82.75
N ALA A 348 -31.62 52.59 84.06
CA ALA A 348 -32.26 53.79 84.57
C ALA A 348 -31.51 55.09 84.22
N ALA A 349 -30.18 55.04 84.12
CA ALA A 349 -29.35 56.20 83.77
C ALA A 349 -29.53 56.60 82.29
N THR A 350 -29.61 55.63 81.39
CA THR A 350 -29.92 55.89 79.97
C THR A 350 -31.34 56.43 79.82
N MET A 351 -32.33 55.84 80.52
CA MET A 351 -33.73 56.30 80.46
C MET A 351 -33.93 57.74 80.91
N SER A 352 -33.22 58.18 81.95
CA SER A 352 -33.37 59.53 82.51
C SER A 352 -32.86 60.64 81.58
N ARG A 353 -31.96 60.30 80.65
CA ARG A 353 -31.38 61.22 79.67
C ARG A 353 -32.14 61.27 78.34
N MET A 354 -33.26 60.55 78.20
CA MET A 354 -34.05 60.52 76.96
C MET A 354 -35.10 61.64 76.91
N HIS A 355 -35.44 62.08 75.69
CA HIS A 355 -36.51 63.07 75.48
C HIS A 355 -37.91 62.50 75.77
N ARG A 356 -38.16 61.24 75.37
CA ARG A 356 -39.46 60.57 75.50
C ARG A 356 -39.26 59.08 75.70
N LEU A 357 -39.99 58.50 76.64
CA LEU A 357 -39.97 57.07 76.94
C LEU A 357 -41.21 56.38 76.37
N PHE A 358 -41.00 55.22 75.75
CA PHE A 358 -42.05 54.32 75.32
C PHE A 358 -41.91 53.02 76.11
N GLY A 359 -42.79 52.80 77.08
CA GLY A 359 -42.85 51.57 77.85
C GLY A 359 -43.69 50.51 77.13
N VAL A 360 -43.22 49.28 77.13
CA VAL A 360 -44.01 48.12 76.66
C VAL A 360 -44.48 47.35 77.89
N THR A 361 -45.80 47.22 78.05
CA THR A 361 -46.41 46.44 79.14
C THR A 361 -47.24 45.28 78.59
N MET A 362 -47.28 44.16 79.31
CA MET A 362 -48.10 42.99 78.98
C MET A 362 -49.20 42.83 80.02
N VAL A 363 -50.31 43.54 79.83
CA VAL A 363 -51.49 43.43 80.72
C VAL A 363 -52.19 42.08 80.53
N GLU A 364 -52.16 41.55 79.29
CA GLU A 364 -52.67 40.22 78.94
C GLU A 364 -51.52 39.35 78.41
N ARG A 365 -51.52 38.05 78.75
CA ARG A 365 -50.42 37.15 78.40
C ARG A 365 -50.33 37.00 76.88
N GLY A 366 -49.22 37.46 76.30
CA GLY A 366 -48.96 37.39 74.86
C GLY A 366 -49.44 38.60 74.05
N VAL A 367 -50.00 39.64 74.68
CA VAL A 367 -50.40 40.89 74.02
C VAL A 367 -49.64 42.07 74.63
N SER A 368 -48.69 42.61 73.87
CA SER A 368 -47.92 43.80 74.25
C SER A 368 -48.71 45.08 73.96
N ARG A 369 -48.78 45.99 74.94
CA ARG A 369 -49.38 47.32 74.81
C ARG A 369 -48.31 48.39 75.04
N LEU A 370 -48.27 49.38 74.15
CA LEU A 370 -47.36 50.51 74.24
C LEU A 370 -47.97 51.60 75.13
N VAL A 371 -47.18 52.11 76.06
CA VAL A 371 -47.47 53.32 76.85
C VAL A 371 -46.35 54.34 76.60
N SER A 372 -46.65 55.64 76.57
CA SER A 372 -45.62 56.67 76.35
C SER A 372 -45.66 57.72 77.44
N VAL A 373 -44.48 58.12 77.90
CA VAL A 373 -44.28 59.21 78.86
C VAL A 373 -43.32 60.22 78.22
N ASP A 374 -43.71 61.49 78.23
CA ASP A 374 -42.86 62.61 77.78
C ASP A 374 -42.12 63.18 78.99
N LEU A 375 -40.79 63.03 79.01
CA LEU A 375 -39.96 63.41 80.15
C LEU A 375 -39.79 64.94 80.24
N GLY A 376 -39.70 65.62 79.09
CA GLY A 376 -39.61 67.10 79.07
C GLY A 376 -40.89 67.78 79.57
N GLY A 377 -42.06 67.15 79.37
CA GLY A 377 -43.33 67.61 79.92
C GLY A 377 -43.52 67.29 81.42
N ALA A 378 -42.93 66.21 81.91
CA ALA A 378 -43.10 65.76 83.29
C ALA A 378 -42.37 66.67 84.31
N GLU A 379 -41.19 67.21 83.97
CA GLU A 379 -40.49 68.19 84.81
C GLU A 379 -41.30 69.48 85.00
N SER A 380 -42.03 69.91 83.96
CA SER A 380 -42.89 71.11 84.03
C SER A 380 -44.14 70.94 84.91
N LEU A 381 -44.61 69.71 85.09
CA LEU A 381 -45.73 69.36 85.97
C LEU A 381 -45.29 69.22 87.42
N LEU A 382 -44.08 68.68 87.67
CA LEU A 382 -43.49 68.57 89.01
C LEU A 382 -42.98 69.91 89.56
N ALA A 383 -42.59 70.87 88.71
CA ALA A 383 -42.23 72.23 89.11
C ALA A 383 -43.45 73.15 89.35
N ALA A 384 -44.67 72.66 89.05
CA ALA A 384 -45.94 73.38 89.22
C ALA A 384 -46.77 72.89 90.43
N GLU A 385 -46.27 71.89 91.16
CA GLU A 385 -46.64 71.57 92.55
C GLU A 385 -45.61 72.17 93.51
#